data_AF-A0A1E5KW81-F1
#
_entry.id   AF-A0A1E5KW81-F1
#
_cell.length_a   1.000
_cell.length_b   1.000
_cell.length_c   1.000
_cell.angle_alpha   90.00
_cell.angle_beta   90.00
_cell.angle_gamma   90.00
#
_symmetry.space_group_name_H-M   'P 1'
#
loop_
_entity.id
_entity.type
_entity.pdbx_description
1 polymer ?
#
loop_
_entity_poly.entity_id
_entity_poly.type
_entity_poly.pdbx_seq_one_letter_code
_entity_poly.pdbx_strand_id
1 'polypeptide(L)'
;MEKVSQHLKAIPYQDLLDLQNSVERLHSWQQPLAVLDNFFMYRTGNINKKQIVKEYYASAHLFHAFYMEFNRLMECEEKTMEKIWQGRKVDPRLIRK
;
A
#
# COMPACT_ATOMS: atom_id res chain seq x y z
N MET A 1 -14.76 14.96 40.13
CA MET A 1 -14.45 15.00 38.69
C MET A 1 -13.27 14.07 38.45
N GLU A 2 -13.54 12.83 38.05
CA GLU A 2 -12.48 11.88 37.70
C GLU A 2 -11.81 12.33 36.39
N LYS A 3 -10.52 12.70 36.48
CA LYS A 3 -9.68 12.90 35.30
C LYS A 3 -9.49 11.53 34.65
N VAL A 4 -10.19 11.30 33.55
CA VAL A 4 -9.92 10.15 32.67
C VAL A 4 -8.56 10.43 32.02
N SER A 5 -7.48 10.07 32.71
CA SER A 5 -6.14 10.03 32.17
C SER A 5 -6.09 8.90 31.14
N GLN A 6 -6.58 9.17 29.93
CA GLN A 6 -6.27 8.37 28.77
C GLN A 6 -4.76 8.51 28.56
N HIS A 7 -3.99 7.61 29.15
CA HIS A 7 -2.60 7.40 28.80
C HIS A 7 -2.59 6.87 27.37
N LEU A 8 -2.68 7.80 26.41
CA LEU A 8 -2.23 7.58 25.04
C LEU A 8 -0.76 7.19 25.19
N LYS A 9 -0.47 5.88 25.15
CA LYS A 9 0.91 5.39 25.10
C LYS A 9 1.61 6.18 24.00
N ALA A 10 2.73 6.81 24.33
CA ALA A 10 3.51 7.58 23.38
C ALA A 10 3.79 6.69 22.16
N ILE A 11 3.35 7.13 20.98
CA ILE A 11 3.67 6.43 19.73
C ILE A 11 5.17 6.64 19.50
N PRO A 12 5.98 5.57 19.37
CA PRO A 12 7.38 5.70 19.03
C PRO A 12 7.56 6.54 17.75
N TYR A 13 8.51 7.47 17.75
CA TYR A 13 8.82 8.28 16.58
C TYR A 13 9.21 7.42 15.36
N GLN A 14 9.86 6.27 15.61
CA GLN A 14 10.21 5.31 14.58
C GLN A 14 8.96 4.75 13.88
N ASP A 15 7.90 4.43 14.62
CA ASP A 15 6.65 3.92 14.04
C ASP A 15 5.99 4.98 13.13
N LEU A 16 6.12 6.27 13.47
CA LEU A 16 5.64 7.37 12.62
C LEU A 16 6.46 7.51 11.33
N LEU A 17 7.79 7.41 11.44
CA LEU A 17 8.68 7.45 10.29
C LEU A 17 8.46 6.25 9.36
N ASP A 18 8.30 5.05 9.92
CA ASP A 18 8.06 3.84 9.15
C ASP A 18 6.75 3.93 8.38
N LEU A 19 5.68 4.43 9.03
CA LEU A 19 4.40 4.71 8.37
C LEU A 19 4.56 5.75 7.24
N GLN A 20 5.29 6.84 7.49
CA GLN A 20 5.54 7.87 6.47
C GLN A 20 6.27 7.26 5.27
N ASN A 21 7.33 6.48 5.50
CA ASN A 21 8.09 5.82 4.45
C ASN A 21 7.21 4.86 3.62
N SER A 22 6.32 4.11 4.25
CA SER A 22 5.38 3.23 3.57
C SER A 22 4.38 4.01 2.71
N VAL A 23 3.85 5.14 3.21
CA VAL A 23 2.98 6.04 2.44
C VAL A 23 3.72 6.65 1.24
N GLU A 24 4.94 7.12 1.42
CA GLU A 24 5.76 7.67 0.34
C GLU A 24 6.05 6.64 -0.75
N ARG A 25 6.36 5.40 -0.36
CA ARG A 25 6.56 4.29 -1.31
C ARG A 25 5.30 3.94 -2.07
N LEU A 26 4.13 3.90 -1.42
CA LEU A 26 2.86 3.71 -2.11
C LEU A 26 2.57 4.87 -3.09
N HIS A 27 2.87 6.10 -2.68
CA HIS A 27 2.70 7.27 -3.53
C HIS A 27 3.61 7.24 -4.77
N SER A 28 4.86 6.75 -4.63
CA SER A 28 5.79 6.62 -5.77
C SER A 28 5.28 5.72 -6.90
N TRP A 29 4.35 4.80 -6.61
CA TRP A 29 3.75 3.92 -7.61
C TRP A 29 2.63 4.59 -8.43
N GLN A 30 2.14 5.78 -8.05
CA GLN A 30 1.06 6.46 -8.78
C GLN A 30 1.40 6.70 -10.26
N GLN A 31 2.56 7.28 -10.54
CA GLN A 31 2.97 7.58 -11.92
C GLN A 31 3.19 6.31 -12.76
N PRO A 32 3.91 5.27 -12.27
CA PRO A 32 3.99 4.01 -12.99
C PRO A 32 2.63 3.35 -13.24
N LEU A 33 1.72 3.34 -12.26
CA LEU A 33 0.38 2.76 -12.43
C LEU A 33 -0.48 3.53 -13.45
N ALA A 34 -0.30 4.85 -13.56
CA ALA A 34 -0.98 5.64 -14.60
C ALA A 34 -0.56 5.21 -16.02
N VAL A 35 0.65 4.69 -16.21
CA VAL A 35 1.08 4.12 -17.50
C VAL A 35 0.27 2.86 -17.83
N LEU A 36 0.00 2.01 -16.83
CA LEU A 36 -0.86 0.83 -17.02
C LEU A 36 -2.28 1.24 -17.36
N ASP A 37 -2.84 2.22 -16.65
CA ASP A 37 -4.21 2.69 -16.89
C ASP A 37 -4.37 3.23 -18.33
N ASN A 38 -3.41 4.02 -18.79
CA ASN A 38 -3.34 4.50 -20.18
C ASN A 38 -3.21 3.38 -21.21
N PHE A 39 -2.51 2.28 -20.89
CA PHE A 39 -2.39 1.14 -21.79
C PHE A 39 -3.72 0.41 -21.98
N PHE A 40 -4.50 0.24 -20.90
CA PHE A 40 -5.79 -0.45 -20.91
C PHE A 40 -6.96 0.42 -21.37
N MET A 41 -6.78 1.74 -21.47
CA MET A 41 -7.76 2.63 -22.08
C MET A 41 -8.12 2.21 -23.51
N TYR A 42 -9.40 2.36 -23.87
CA TYR A 42 -9.91 1.96 -25.16
C TYR A 42 -9.23 2.72 -26.30
N ARG A 43 -8.62 2.00 -27.24
CA ARG A 43 -7.99 2.60 -28.43
C ARG A 43 -8.98 2.68 -29.57
N THR A 44 -9.31 3.90 -29.99
CA THR A 44 -10.03 4.18 -31.23
C THR A 44 -9.06 4.40 -32.38
N GLY A 45 -9.19 3.66 -33.49
CA GLY A 45 -8.43 3.88 -34.72
C GLY A 45 -7.75 2.63 -35.28
N ASN A 46 -6.83 2.82 -36.24
CA ASN A 46 -6.08 1.73 -36.86
C ASN A 46 -5.12 1.09 -35.86
N ILE A 47 -5.44 -0.13 -35.43
CA ILE A 47 -4.67 -0.88 -34.44
C ILE A 47 -3.40 -1.49 -35.07
N ASN A 48 -2.24 -1.08 -34.58
CA ASN A 48 -0.98 -1.78 -34.85
C ASN A 48 -0.77 -2.91 -33.83
N LYS A 49 -1.11 -4.14 -34.23
CA LYS A 49 -1.01 -5.33 -33.37
C LYS A 49 0.39 -5.56 -32.80
N LYS A 50 1.46 -5.36 -33.59
CA LYS A 50 2.85 -5.59 -33.14
C LYS A 50 3.23 -4.63 -32.01
N GLN A 51 2.82 -3.37 -32.15
CA GLN A 51 3.07 -2.35 -31.13
C GLN A 51 2.33 -2.67 -29.84
N ILE A 52 1.04 -3.06 -29.93
CA ILE A 52 0.24 -3.44 -28.76
C ILE A 52 0.87 -4.62 -28.02
N VAL A 53 1.36 -5.65 -28.72
CA VAL A 53 2.02 -6.80 -28.09
C VAL A 53 3.27 -6.36 -27.32
N LYS A 54 4.09 -5.47 -27.87
CA LYS A 54 5.28 -4.96 -27.19
C LYS A 54 4.91 -4.16 -25.93
N GLU A 55 3.94 -3.26 -26.04
CA GLU A 55 3.44 -2.45 -24.92
C GLU A 55 2.78 -3.31 -23.84
N TYR A 56 2.10 -4.39 -24.24
CA TYR A 56 1.54 -5.38 -23.32
C TYR A 56 2.64 -6.04 -22.48
N TYR A 57 3.72 -6.52 -23.09
CA TYR A 57 4.81 -7.14 -22.32
C TYR A 57 5.47 -6.15 -21.36
N ALA A 58 5.70 -4.90 -21.79
CA ALA A 58 6.22 -3.86 -20.91
C ALA A 58 5.27 -3.59 -19.72
N SER A 59 3.96 -3.49 -19.99
CA SER A 59 2.92 -3.29 -18.98
C SER A 59 2.82 -4.49 -18.03
N ALA A 60 2.95 -5.72 -18.54
CA ALA A 60 2.95 -6.93 -17.72
C ALA A 60 4.15 -6.98 -16.77
N HIS A 61 5.34 -6.62 -17.24
CA HIS A 61 6.53 -6.51 -16.38
C HIS A 61 6.36 -5.44 -15.31
N LEU A 62 5.80 -4.28 -15.67
CA LEU A 62 5.55 -3.20 -14.74
C LEU A 62 4.53 -3.60 -13.66
N PHE A 63 3.42 -4.23 -14.07
CA PHE A 63 2.42 -4.77 -13.15
C PHE A 63 3.02 -5.82 -12.22
N HIS A 64 3.84 -6.73 -12.74
CA HIS A 64 4.49 -7.76 -11.93
C HIS A 64 5.40 -7.14 -10.84
N ALA A 65 6.20 -6.13 -11.20
CA ALA A 65 7.05 -5.43 -10.24
C ALA A 65 6.23 -4.74 -9.15
N PHE A 66 5.17 -4.02 -9.54
CA PHE A 66 4.23 -3.42 -8.59
C PHE A 66 3.60 -4.46 -7.67
N TYR A 67 3.08 -5.55 -8.22
CA TYR A 67 2.39 -6.60 -7.48
C TYR A 67 3.32 -7.25 -6.44
N MET A 68 4.56 -7.55 -6.81
CA MET A 68 5.56 -8.11 -5.90
C MET A 68 5.89 -7.14 -4.76
N GLU A 69 6.12 -5.87 -5.08
CA GLU A 69 6.47 -4.89 -4.06
C GLU A 69 5.30 -4.55 -3.14
N PHE A 70 4.08 -4.44 -3.69
CA PHE A 70 2.86 -4.18 -2.92
C PHE A 70 2.58 -5.29 -1.91
N ASN A 71 2.64 -6.57 -2.35
CA ASN A 71 2.45 -7.71 -1.45
C ASN A 71 3.50 -7.75 -0.35
N ARG A 72 4.77 -7.47 -0.69
CA ARG A 72 5.85 -7.40 0.29
C ARG A 72 5.62 -6.30 1.32
N LEU A 73 5.17 -5.11 0.87
CA LEU A 73 4.79 -4.00 1.75
C LEU A 73 3.65 -4.41 2.68
N MET A 74 2.57 -4.98 2.13
CA MET A 74 1.43 -5.43 2.92
C MET A 74 1.81 -6.46 3.99
N GLU A 75 2.63 -7.46 3.65
CA GLU A 75 3.10 -8.45 4.61
C GLU A 75 3.94 -7.83 5.73
N CYS A 76 4.78 -6.83 5.42
CA CYS A 76 5.55 -6.08 6.41
C CYS A 76 4.65 -5.26 7.35
N GLU A 77 3.64 -4.58 6.80
CA GLU A 77 2.70 -3.76 7.56
C GLU A 77 1.78 -4.62 8.44
N GLU A 78 1.29 -5.76 7.94
CA GLU A 78 0.50 -6.72 8.73
C GLU A 78 1.27 -7.21 9.96
N LYS A 79 2.54 -7.62 9.78
CA LYS A 79 3.40 -8.01 10.90
C LYS A 79 3.61 -6.88 11.90
N THR A 80 3.68 -5.64 11.42
CA THR A 80 3.83 -4.46 12.28
C THR A 80 2.55 -4.21 13.08
N MET A 81 1.37 -4.31 12.43
CA MET A 81 0.07 -4.24 13.11
C MET A 81 -0.09 -5.36 14.14
N GLU A 82 0.28 -6.59 13.83
CA GLU A 82 0.24 -7.72 14.77
C GLU A 82 1.10 -7.45 16.01
N LYS A 83 2.33 -6.94 15.84
CA LYS A 83 3.20 -6.57 16.98
C LYS A 83 2.57 -5.48 17.84
N ILE A 84 1.98 -4.46 17.20
CA ILE A 84 1.29 -3.38 17.90
C ILE A 84 0.09 -3.95 18.68
N TRP A 85 -0.70 -4.84 18.09
CA TRP A 85 -1.84 -5.49 18.73
C TRP A 85 -1.42 -6.47 19.84
N GLN A 86 -0.29 -7.17 19.73
CA GLN A 86 0.22 -8.03 20.78
C GLN A 86 0.81 -7.23 21.96
N GLY A 87 1.50 -6.13 21.67
CA GLY A 87 2.05 -5.20 22.68
C GLY A 87 0.97 -4.33 23.36
N ARG A 88 -0.15 -4.12 22.68
CA ARG A 88 -1.40 -3.58 23.23
C ARG A 88 -2.30 -4.77 23.58
N LYS A 89 -2.16 -5.41 24.75
CA LYS A 89 -3.26 -6.24 25.29
C LYS A 89 -4.53 -5.39 25.42
N VAL A 90 -5.28 -5.23 24.33
CA VAL A 90 -6.54 -4.50 24.22
C VAL A 90 -7.56 -5.56 23.93
N ASP A 91 -8.53 -5.67 24.83
CA ASP A 91 -9.63 -6.62 24.74
C ASP A 91 -10.33 -6.44 23.37
N PRO A 92 -10.37 -7.49 22.52
CA PRO A 92 -11.07 -7.45 21.22
C PRO A 92 -12.53 -7.00 21.31
N ARG A 93 -13.14 -7.05 22.51
CA ARG A 93 -14.51 -6.58 22.77
C ARG A 93 -14.69 -5.05 22.72
N LEU A 94 -13.61 -4.27 22.69
CA LEU A 94 -13.67 -2.79 22.64
C LEU A 94 -13.73 -2.21 21.22
N ILE A 95 -13.57 -3.04 20.18
CA ILE A 95 -13.51 -2.60 18.77
C ILE A 95 -14.89 -2.71 18.07
N ARG A 96 -15.86 -3.41 18.65
CA ARG A 96 -17.26 -3.41 18.18
C ARG A 96 -18.12 -2.54 19.09
N LYS A 97 -18.36 -1.29 18.69
CA LYS A 97 -19.53 -0.50 19.07
C LYS A 97 -20.14 0.12 17.83
#